data_AF-A0A502LKR3-F1
#
_entry.id   AF-A0A502LKR3-F1
#
_cell.length_a   1.000
_cell.length_b   1.000
_cell.length_c   1.000
_cell.angle_alpha   90.00
_cell.angle_beta   90.00
_cell.angle_gamma   90.00
#
_symmetry.space_group_name_H-M   'P 1'
#
loop_
_entity.id
_entity.type
_entity.pdbx_description
1 polymer ?
#
loop_
_entity_poly.entity_id
_entity_poly.type
_entity_poly.pdbx_seq_one_letter_code
_entity_poly.pdbx_strand_id
1 'polypeptide(L)'
;MQKDVLIELVANAQATLTLRIDPQAPFSDDELRLGEIHNFIYDSSPDDIDFNSLSEEIMSINSKYEDIPIQNSIWGLTLSGTKTHVKGFWS
;
A
#
# COMPACT_ATOMS: atom_id res chain seq x y z
N MET A 1 -10.86 14.15 -11.01
CA MET A 1 -9.71 13.84 -11.89
C MET A 1 -8.40 13.77 -11.12
N GLN A 2 -7.87 14.85 -10.52
CA GLN A 2 -6.58 14.77 -9.78
C GLN A 2 -6.64 13.86 -8.53
N LYS A 3 -7.76 13.87 -7.79
CA LYS A 3 -8.00 12.91 -6.70
C LYS A 3 -7.94 11.46 -7.17
N ASP A 4 -8.52 11.14 -8.33
CA ASP A 4 -8.60 9.77 -8.84
C ASP A 4 -7.20 9.23 -9.15
N VAL A 5 -6.32 10.08 -9.68
CA VAL A 5 -4.91 9.76 -9.92
C VAL A 5 -4.17 9.49 -8.62
N LEU A 6 -4.41 10.27 -7.57
CA LEU A 6 -3.80 10.02 -6.25
C LEU A 6 -4.29 8.71 -5.64
N ILE A 7 -5.58 8.40 -5.77
CA ILE A 7 -6.15 7.12 -5.30
C ILE A 7 -5.47 5.94 -6.04
N GLU A 8 -5.28 6.06 -7.35
CA GLU A 8 -4.58 5.05 -8.15
C GLU A 8 -3.11 4.89 -7.71
N LEU A 9 -2.39 5.99 -7.48
CA LEU A 9 -1.01 5.95 -6.98
C LEU A 9 -0.92 5.26 -5.62
N VAL A 10 -1.83 5.57 -4.70
CA VAL A 10 -1.88 4.92 -3.38
C VAL A 10 -2.17 3.43 -3.52
N ALA A 11 -3.15 3.05 -4.34
CA ALA A 11 -3.51 1.65 -4.57
C ALA A 11 -2.34 0.85 -5.17
N ASN A 12 -1.62 1.44 -6.13
CA ASN A 12 -0.43 0.84 -6.71
C ASN A 12 0.68 0.65 -5.68
N ALA A 13 0.94 1.66 -4.84
CA ALA A 13 1.93 1.55 -3.77
C ALA A 13 1.53 0.47 -2.75
N GLN A 14 0.26 0.43 -2.32
CA GLN A 14 -0.23 -0.60 -1.40
C GLN A 14 -0.13 -2.00 -2.00
N ALA A 15 -0.44 -2.17 -3.28
CA ALA A 15 -0.27 -3.45 -3.98
C ALA A 15 1.20 -3.87 -4.04
N THR A 16 2.11 -2.94 -4.37
CA THR A 16 3.56 -3.16 -4.34
C THR A 16 4.01 -3.65 -2.97
N LEU A 17 3.63 -2.95 -1.90
CA LEU A 17 4.00 -3.30 -0.53
C LEU A 17 3.44 -4.66 -0.15
N THR A 18 2.16 -4.93 -0.46
CA THR A 18 1.50 -6.23 -0.18
C THR A 18 2.21 -7.41 -0.82
N LEU A 19 2.74 -7.23 -2.03
CA LEU A 19 3.43 -8.29 -2.77
C LEU A 19 4.88 -8.51 -2.31
N ARG A 20 5.47 -7.56 -1.59
CA ARG A 20 6.91 -7.55 -1.29
C ARG A 20 7.24 -7.58 0.20
N ILE A 21 6.30 -7.18 1.05
CA ILE A 21 6.39 -7.25 2.52
C ILE A 21 5.80 -8.59 3.00
N ASP A 22 6.34 -9.11 4.10
CA ASP A 22 5.80 -10.30 4.75
C ASP A 22 4.36 -10.04 5.25
N PRO A 23 3.35 -10.79 4.78
CA PRO A 23 1.96 -10.63 5.21
C PRO A 23 1.73 -10.97 6.69
N GLN A 24 2.67 -11.65 7.35
CA GLN A 24 2.61 -11.98 8.79
C GLN A 24 3.29 -10.93 9.67
N ALA A 25 4.06 -10.01 9.10
CA ALA A 25 4.65 -8.90 9.85
C ALA A 25 3.56 -7.88 10.25
N PRO A 26 3.73 -7.09 11.34
CA PRO A 26 2.89 -5.93 11.63
C PRO A 26 2.87 -4.91 10.49
N PHE A 27 1.87 -4.00 10.46
CA PHE A 27 1.88 -2.93 9.45
C PHE A 27 3.11 -2.05 9.60
N SER A 28 3.83 -1.82 8.50
CA SER A 28 4.95 -0.88 8.49
C SER A 28 4.45 0.56 8.57
N ASP A 29 5.31 1.47 9.00
CA ASP A 29 4.99 2.90 9.02
C ASP A 29 4.59 3.42 7.63
N ASP A 30 5.20 2.88 6.57
CA ASP A 30 4.86 3.21 5.19
C ASP A 30 3.48 2.66 4.79
N GLU A 31 3.10 1.45 5.22
CA GLU A 31 1.75 0.89 5.00
C GLU A 31 0.68 1.76 5.70
N LEU A 32 0.94 2.17 6.93
CA LEU A 32 0.06 3.04 7.71
C LEU A 32 -0.05 4.42 7.05
N ARG A 33 1.07 5.00 6.62
CA ARG A 33 1.11 6.31 5.96
C ARG A 33 0.31 6.32 4.66
N LEU A 34 0.40 5.26 3.85
CA LEU A 34 -0.43 5.13 2.64
C LEU A 34 -1.93 5.07 2.98
N GLY A 35 -2.31 4.41 4.08
CA GLY A 35 -3.69 4.41 4.58
C GLY A 35 -4.17 5.80 5.03
N GLU A 36 -3.31 6.55 5.73
CA GLU A 36 -3.60 7.93 6.11
C GLU A 36 -3.77 8.85 4.90
N ILE A 37 -2.88 8.73 3.90
CA ILE A 37 -2.98 9.49 2.64
C ILE A 37 -4.27 9.14 1.92
N HIS A 38 -4.64 7.85 1.84
CA HIS A 38 -5.91 7.41 1.26
C HIS A 38 -7.09 8.11 1.92
N ASN A 39 -7.18 8.06 3.26
CA ASN A 39 -8.27 8.69 4.01
C ASN A 39 -8.28 10.21 3.83
N PHE A 40 -7.11 10.86 3.86
CA PHE A 40 -6.97 12.29 3.63
C PHE A 40 -7.49 12.72 2.25
N ILE A 41 -7.20 11.94 1.20
CA ILE A 41 -7.67 12.21 -0.16
C ILE A 41 -9.20 12.12 -0.22
N TYR A 42 -9.83 11.18 0.50
CA TYR A 42 -11.30 11.09 0.54
C TYR A 42 -11.94 12.24 1.32
N ASP A 43 -11.40 12.57 2.51
CA ASP A 43 -11.98 13.54 3.44
C ASP A 43 -11.79 15.01 3.00
N SER A 44 -10.73 15.32 2.25
CA SER A 44 -10.37 16.70 1.90
C SER A 44 -11.08 17.21 0.64
N SER A 45 -11.27 18.53 0.49
CA SER A 45 -11.72 19.10 -0.78
C SER A 45 -10.61 18.96 -1.84
N PRO A 46 -10.93 18.77 -3.14
CA PRO A 46 -9.92 18.76 -4.20
C PRO A 46 -9.00 19.99 -4.21
N ASP A 47 -9.51 21.15 -3.80
CA ASP A 47 -8.76 22.41 -3.79
C ASP A 47 -7.77 22.52 -2.61
N ASP A 48 -7.97 21.72 -1.56
CA ASP A 48 -7.11 21.68 -0.37
C ASP A 48 -5.98 20.64 -0.51
N ILE A 49 -5.98 19.86 -1.60
CA ILE A 49 -5.03 18.78 -1.83
C ILE A 49 -3.84 19.31 -2.62
N ASP A 50 -2.65 19.26 -2.00
CA ASP A 50 -1.40 19.42 -2.72
C ASP A 50 -1.05 18.13 -3.48
N PHE A 51 -1.48 18.08 -4.74
CA PHE A 51 -1.26 16.94 -5.61
C PHE A 51 0.23 16.61 -5.75
N ASN A 52 1.09 17.62 -5.94
CA ASN A 52 2.51 17.38 -6.21
C ASN A 52 3.18 16.78 -4.97
N SER A 53 2.96 17.41 -3.80
CA SER A 53 3.54 16.93 -2.54
C SER A 53 3.11 15.49 -2.23
N LEU A 54 1.82 15.17 -2.37
CA LEU A 54 1.34 13.81 -2.10
C LEU A 54 1.85 12.79 -3.13
N SER A 55 1.88 13.16 -4.41
CA SER A 55 2.36 12.26 -5.46
C SER A 55 3.84 11.91 -5.27
N GLU A 56 4.69 12.88 -4.91
CA GLU A 56 6.10 12.66 -4.61
C GLU A 56 6.28 11.78 -3.37
N GLU A 57 5.45 11.98 -2.34
CA GLU A 57 5.49 11.17 -1.13
C GLU A 57 5.10 9.70 -1.42
N ILE A 58 4.01 9.47 -2.15
CA ILE A 58 3.56 8.11 -2.52
C ILE A 58 4.61 7.41 -3.39
N MET A 59 5.19 8.11 -4.37
CA MET A 59 6.25 7.56 -5.21
C MET A 59 7.52 7.26 -4.42
N SER A 60 7.89 8.14 -3.49
CA SER A 60 9.02 7.92 -2.59
C SER A 60 8.81 6.68 -1.75
N ILE A 61 7.63 6.48 -1.15
CA ILE A 61 7.27 5.26 -0.44
C ILE A 61 7.39 4.04 -1.37
N ASN A 62 6.74 4.06 -2.54
CA ASN A 62 6.75 2.94 -3.47
C ASN A 62 8.17 2.53 -3.88
N SER A 63 9.03 3.52 -4.19
CA SER A 63 10.41 3.30 -4.63
C SER A 63 11.27 2.54 -3.62
N LYS A 64 11.03 2.72 -2.32
CA LYS A 64 11.74 1.97 -1.25
C LYS A 64 11.54 0.45 -1.38
N TYR A 65 10.41 0.04 -1.95
CA TYR A 65 10.04 -1.36 -2.09
C TYR A 65 10.19 -1.85 -3.54
N GLU A 66 10.47 -1.01 -4.52
CA GLU A 66 10.55 -1.43 -5.93
C GLU A 66 11.62 -2.50 -6.21
N ASP A 67 12.76 -2.40 -5.53
CA ASP A 67 13.88 -3.33 -5.67
C ASP A 67 13.73 -4.59 -4.80
N ILE A 68 12.72 -4.63 -3.91
CA ILE A 68 12.48 -5.81 -3.08
C ILE A 68 11.87 -6.91 -3.95
N PRO A 69 12.43 -8.13 -3.93
CA PRO A 69 11.85 -9.25 -4.66
C PRO A 69 10.40 -9.45 -4.25
N ILE A 70 9.52 -9.64 -5.23
CA ILE A 70 8.15 -10.05 -4.98
C ILE A 70 8.22 -11.34 -4.14
N GLN A 71 7.71 -11.27 -2.92
CA GLN A 71 7.59 -12.44 -2.07
C GLN A 71 6.47 -13.29 -2.66
N ASN A 72 6.86 -14.23 -3.52
CA ASN A 72 5.96 -15.25 -4.01
C ASN A 72 5.65 -16.23 -2.87
N SER A 73 4.92 -15.78 -1.85
CA SER A 73 4.34 -16.65 -0.82
C SER A 73 3.14 -17.46 -1.35
N ILE A 74 3.04 -17.64 -2.68
CA ILE A 74 2.27 -18.70 -3.33
C ILE A 74 3.08 -20.02 -3.40
N TRP A 75 4.10 -20.20 -2.56
CA TRP A 75 4.66 -21.53 -2.25
C TRP A 75 4.31 -22.02 -0.84
N GLY A 76 3.15 -21.59 -0.34
CA GLY A 76 2.48 -22.14 0.83
C GLY A 76 1.45 -23.25 0.52
N LEU A 77 1.52 -23.93 -0.62
CA LEU A 77 0.87 -25.24 -0.81
C LEU A 77 1.76 -26.37 -0.29
N THR A 78 2.33 -26.21 0.90
CA THR A 78 2.72 -27.37 1.72
C THR A 78 1.52 -27.69 2.60
N LEU A 79 1.02 -28.91 2.45
CA LEU A 79 -0.16 -29.47 3.11
C LEU A 79 -0.01 -29.46 4.64
N SER A 80 -0.28 -28.32 5.27
CA SER A 80 -0.48 -28.22 6.72
C SER A 80 -1.58 -27.19 6.96
N GLY A 81 -2.71 -27.65 7.50
CA GLY A 81 -3.97 -26.91 7.61
C GLY A 81 -3.96 -25.78 8.62
N THR A 82 -3.11 -24.77 8.44
CA THR A 82 -3.17 -23.51 9.16
C THR A 82 -3.62 -22.43 8.20
N LYS A 83 -4.84 -21.91 8.42
CA LYS A 83 -5.42 -20.80 7.66
C LYS A 83 -4.43 -19.63 7.61
N THR A 84 -3.81 -19.38 6.47
CA THR A 84 -2.98 -18.20 6.25
C THR A 84 -3.89 -16.98 6.33
N HIS A 85 -3.75 -16.19 7.39
CA HIS A 85 -4.44 -14.91 7.52
C HIS A 85 -3.76 -13.95 6.55
N VAL A 86 -4.39 -13.70 5.40
CA VAL A 86 -4.00 -12.61 4.52
C VAL A 86 -4.34 -11.34 5.28
N LYS A 87 -3.34 -10.50 5.54
CA LYS A 87 -3.51 -9.18 6.17
C LYS A 87 -4.61 -8.43 5.41
N GLY A 88 -5.78 -8.28 6.03
CA GLY A 88 -6.89 -7.54 5.45
C GLY A 88 -6.55 -6.05 5.52
N PHE A 89 -6.31 -5.44 4.36
CA PHE A 89 -5.90 -4.03 4.26
C PHE A 89 -7.09 -3.04 4.38
N TRP A 90 -8.31 -3.55 4.57
CA TRP A 90 -9.53 -2.74 4.68
C TRP A 90 -10.16 -2.93 6.05
N SER A 91 -10.02 -1.93 6.94
CA SER A 91 -10.91 -1.71 8.08
C SER A 91 -11.02 -0.24 8.41
#